data_AF-A0A1F9BM08-F1
#
_entry.id   AF-A0A1F9BM08-F1
#
_cell.length_a   1.000
_cell.length_b   1.000
_cell.length_c   1.000
_cell.angle_alpha   90.00
_cell.angle_beta   90.00
_cell.angle_gamma   90.00
#
_symmetry.space_group_name_H-M   'P 1'
#
loop_
_entity.id
_entity.type
_entity.pdbx_description
1 polymer ?
#
loop_
_entity_poly.entity_id
_entity_poly.type
_entity_poly.pdbx_seq_one_letter_code
_entity_poly.pdbx_strand_id
1 'polypeptide(L)'
;MAGVVGELLTELFCDYSAEMSKNKTLLLKLAVSFGQGLQMTNILKDLWEDKEREACWLPQEVFQSVGFDLKNLSRDPYQKAFGEGLSHLIAIAHAHLKKGLAYTLLIPRKEKGIREFCLWAIGMAIFTLRRINRKRTFRGGGEVKISRRQVRAIIAVTRWTLKSNSLLKLLFYLSGRGLPPPLTGL
;
A
#
# COMPACT_ATOMS: atom_id res chain seq x y z
N MET A 1 2.02 -6.06 -14.16
CA MET A 1 2.19 -7.28 -13.36
C MET A 1 2.15 -6.91 -11.89
N ALA A 2 1.16 -7.37 -11.13
CA ALA A 2 1.03 -7.12 -9.69
C ALA A 2 0.55 -8.39 -8.99
N GLY A 3 1.21 -8.78 -7.89
CA GLY A 3 0.81 -9.94 -7.08
C GLY A 3 1.80 -11.12 -7.09
N VAL A 4 2.55 -11.32 -8.17
CA VAL A 4 3.48 -12.46 -8.33
C VAL A 4 4.52 -12.55 -7.21
N VAL A 5 5.06 -11.40 -6.78
CA VAL A 5 6.02 -11.36 -5.66
C VAL A 5 5.36 -11.77 -4.34
N GLY A 6 4.10 -11.40 -4.14
CA GLY A 6 3.33 -11.81 -2.96
C GLY A 6 3.05 -13.31 -2.97
N GLU A 7 2.67 -13.86 -4.12
CA GLU A 7 2.44 -15.29 -4.31
C GLU A 7 3.72 -16.10 -4.07
N LEU A 8 4.83 -15.71 -4.69
CA LEU A 8 6.13 -16.37 -4.52
C LEU A 8 6.60 -16.37 -3.06
N LEU A 9 6.49 -15.23 -2.36
CA LEU A 9 6.80 -15.16 -0.93
C LEU A 9 5.88 -16.06 -0.11
N THR A 10 4.60 -16.11 -0.47
CA THR A 10 3.62 -16.96 0.23
C THR A 10 3.94 -18.44 0.05
N GLU A 11 4.32 -18.86 -1.15
CA GLU A 11 4.76 -20.23 -1.41
C GLU A 11 5.99 -20.58 -0.56
N LEU A 12 7.02 -19.72 -0.58
CA LEU A 12 8.21 -19.91 0.24
C LEU A 12 7.88 -20.02 1.74
N PHE A 13 6.97 -19.19 2.25
CA PHE A 13 6.56 -19.25 3.65
C PHE A 13 5.72 -20.48 3.99
N CYS A 14 4.90 -20.97 3.06
CA CYS A 14 4.11 -22.19 3.26
C CYS A 14 4.99 -23.44 3.20
N ASP A 15 6.05 -23.43 2.40
CA ASP A 15 7.03 -24.51 2.35
C ASP A 15 7.87 -24.55 3.62
N TYR A 16 8.20 -23.38 4.19
CA TYR A 16 8.89 -23.25 5.47
C TYR A 16 8.03 -23.61 6.69
N SER A 17 6.75 -23.17 6.73
CA SER A 17 5.89 -23.28 7.91
C SER A 17 4.61 -24.09 7.62
N ALA A 18 4.57 -25.32 8.14
CA ALA A 18 3.41 -26.22 8.00
C ALA A 18 2.10 -25.61 8.54
N GLU A 19 2.18 -24.73 9.55
CA GLU A 19 1.02 -24.04 10.10
C GLU A 19 0.48 -22.96 9.15
N MET A 20 1.34 -22.28 8.40
CA MET A 20 0.92 -21.38 7.32
C MET A 20 0.30 -22.16 6.16
N SER A 21 0.87 -23.32 5.82
CA SER A 21 0.39 -24.17 4.73
C SER A 21 -1.09 -24.58 4.89
N LYS A 22 -1.57 -24.73 6.14
CA LYS A 22 -3.01 -24.98 6.44
C LYS A 22 -3.95 -23.92 5.84
N ASN A 23 -3.47 -22.69 5.68
CA ASN A 23 -4.23 -21.56 5.14
C ASN A 23 -3.73 -21.13 3.74
N LYS A 24 -2.93 -21.96 3.04
CA LYS A 24 -2.22 -21.60 1.78
C LYS A 24 -3.13 -20.94 0.76
N THR A 25 -4.29 -21.52 0.46
CA THR A 25 -5.25 -20.97 -0.53
C THR A 25 -5.72 -19.56 -0.17
N LEU A 26 -6.05 -19.32 1.11
CA LEU A 26 -6.49 -17.99 1.56
C LEU A 26 -5.32 -17.00 1.59
N LEU A 27 -4.13 -17.45 2.00
CA LEU A 27 -2.92 -16.65 1.99
C LEU A 27 -2.58 -16.19 0.56
N LEU A 28 -2.59 -17.08 -0.43
CA LEU A 28 -2.32 -16.74 -1.84
C LEU A 28 -3.32 -15.70 -2.37
N LYS A 29 -4.62 -15.89 -2.10
CA LYS A 29 -5.66 -14.92 -2.50
C LYS A 29 -5.41 -13.53 -1.91
N LEU A 30 -5.00 -13.45 -0.64
CA LEU A 30 -4.71 -12.19 0.02
C LEU A 30 -3.34 -11.62 -0.35
N ALA A 31 -2.39 -12.46 -0.75
CA ALA A 31 -1.03 -12.08 -1.17
C ALA A 31 -1.05 -11.23 -2.44
N VAL A 32 -1.95 -11.53 -3.37
CA VAL A 32 -2.21 -10.68 -4.55
C VAL A 32 -2.55 -9.26 -4.11
N SER A 33 -3.51 -9.11 -3.18
CA SER A 33 -3.89 -7.80 -2.65
C SER A 33 -2.78 -7.13 -1.86
N PHE A 34 -1.99 -7.88 -1.08
CA PHE A 34 -0.82 -7.35 -0.39
C PHE A 34 0.18 -6.75 -1.38
N GLY A 35 0.55 -7.49 -2.42
CA GLY A 35 1.45 -7.03 -3.47
C GLY A 35 0.90 -5.82 -4.23
N GLN A 36 -0.39 -5.84 -4.60
CA GLN A 36 -1.05 -4.72 -5.27
C GLN A 36 -1.01 -3.44 -4.44
N GLY A 37 -1.31 -3.51 -3.13
CA GLY A 37 -1.27 -2.33 -2.25
C GLY A 37 0.12 -1.69 -2.18
N LEU A 38 1.17 -2.51 -2.12
CA LEU A 38 2.56 -2.01 -2.12
C LEU A 38 2.96 -1.43 -3.48
N GLN A 39 2.62 -2.09 -4.57
CA GLN A 39 2.96 -1.63 -5.92
C GLN A 39 2.23 -0.35 -6.29
N MET A 40 0.94 -0.25 -6.00
CA MET A 40 0.17 0.99 -6.20
C MET A 40 0.76 2.15 -5.39
N THR A 41 1.23 1.88 -4.17
CA THR A 41 1.89 2.92 -3.37
C THR A 41 3.19 3.38 -4.01
N ASN A 42 3.98 2.48 -4.59
CA ASN A 42 5.18 2.87 -5.34
C ASN A 42 4.84 3.66 -6.60
N ILE A 43 3.86 3.22 -7.41
CA ILE A 43 3.38 3.96 -8.59
C ILE A 43 2.99 5.40 -8.23
N LEU A 44 2.27 5.58 -7.11
CA LEU A 44 1.86 6.92 -6.67
C LEU A 44 3.05 7.75 -6.15
N LYS A 45 4.00 7.12 -5.47
CA LYS A 45 5.17 7.78 -4.87
C LYS A 45 6.18 8.22 -5.94
N ASP A 46 6.40 7.38 -6.94
CA ASP A 46 7.41 7.55 -7.99
C ASP A 46 6.84 8.18 -9.28
N LEU A 47 5.57 8.63 -9.24
CA LEU A 47 4.83 9.16 -10.39
C LEU A 47 5.62 10.15 -11.27
N TRP A 48 6.28 11.11 -10.64
CA TRP A 48 6.93 12.19 -11.37
C TRP A 48 8.30 11.77 -11.90
N GLU A 49 9.02 10.94 -11.16
CA GLU A 49 10.24 10.29 -11.62
C GLU A 49 9.98 9.37 -12.81
N ASP A 50 8.85 8.64 -12.81
CA ASP A 50 8.44 7.81 -13.94
C ASP A 50 8.06 8.68 -15.15
N LYS A 51 7.35 9.79 -14.93
CA LYS A 51 6.99 10.73 -16.02
C LYS A 51 8.22 11.38 -16.66
N GLU A 52 9.26 11.68 -15.89
CA GLU A 52 10.56 12.17 -16.41
C GLU A 52 11.25 11.16 -17.32
N ARG A 53 10.99 9.87 -17.13
CA ARG A 53 11.46 8.76 -17.97
C ARG A 53 10.48 8.42 -19.08
N GLU A 54 9.52 9.31 -19.35
CA GLU A 54 8.46 9.14 -20.34
C GLU A 54 7.55 7.93 -20.08
N ALA A 55 7.53 7.41 -18.85
CA ALA A 55 6.67 6.31 -18.43
C ALA A 55 5.43 6.82 -17.67
N CYS A 56 4.31 6.12 -17.80
CA CYS A 56 3.11 6.36 -17.01
C CYS A 56 2.46 5.03 -16.61
N TRP A 57 2.39 4.78 -15.30
CA TRP A 57 1.81 3.55 -14.74
C TRP A 57 0.45 3.78 -14.08
N LEU A 58 -0.09 5.00 -14.20
CA LEU A 58 -1.42 5.32 -13.70
C LEU A 58 -2.49 4.65 -14.59
N PRO A 59 -3.51 4.00 -14.01
CA PRO A 59 -4.57 3.39 -14.80
C PRO A 59 -5.48 4.45 -15.43
N GLN A 60 -5.53 4.48 -16.75
CA GLN A 60 -6.32 5.45 -17.53
C GLN A 60 -7.80 5.50 -17.10
N GLU A 61 -8.40 4.34 -16.84
CA GLU A 61 -9.82 4.21 -16.47
C GLU A 61 -10.19 5.03 -15.23
N VAL A 62 -9.31 5.04 -14.21
CA VAL A 62 -9.56 5.78 -12.97
C VAL A 62 -9.57 7.27 -13.21
N PHE A 63 -8.70 7.78 -14.07
CA PHE A 63 -8.61 9.21 -14.38
C PHE A 63 -9.66 9.66 -15.39
N GLN A 64 -10.01 8.82 -16.36
CA GLN A 64 -11.13 9.09 -17.27
C GLN A 64 -12.47 9.21 -16.53
N SER A 65 -12.69 8.40 -15.48
CA SER A 65 -13.91 8.47 -14.66
C SER A 65 -14.10 9.83 -13.95
N VAL A 66 -13.03 10.59 -13.77
CA VAL A 66 -13.04 11.95 -13.19
C VAL A 66 -12.76 13.04 -14.23
N GLY A 67 -12.83 12.70 -15.52
CA GLY A 67 -12.63 13.64 -16.63
C GLY A 67 -11.19 14.10 -16.83
N PHE A 68 -10.19 13.33 -16.39
CA PHE A 68 -8.78 13.65 -16.58
C PHE A 68 -8.12 12.73 -17.62
N ASP A 69 -7.52 13.31 -18.66
CA ASP A 69 -6.69 12.57 -19.61
C ASP A 69 -5.22 12.57 -19.14
N LEU A 70 -4.66 11.37 -18.89
CA LEU A 70 -3.26 11.19 -18.50
C LEU A 70 -2.26 11.68 -19.55
N LYS A 71 -2.67 11.86 -20.82
CA LYS A 71 -1.82 12.52 -21.83
C LYS A 71 -1.45 13.95 -21.43
N ASN A 72 -2.34 14.62 -20.68
CA ASN A 72 -2.15 15.97 -20.17
C ASN A 72 -1.48 16.02 -18.78
N LEU A 73 -0.89 14.90 -18.33
CA LEU A 73 -0.21 14.83 -17.03
C LEU A 73 0.99 15.79 -16.99
N SER A 74 0.84 16.86 -16.21
CA SER A 74 1.84 17.88 -15.94
C SER A 74 1.85 18.25 -14.45
N ARG A 75 3.01 18.72 -13.96
CA ARG A 75 3.15 19.24 -12.58
C ARG A 75 2.41 20.56 -12.39
N ASP A 76 2.38 21.38 -13.43
CA ASP A 76 1.78 22.71 -13.42
C ASP A 76 1.02 23.00 -14.72
N PRO A 77 -0.16 23.67 -14.65
CA PRO A 77 -0.90 23.97 -13.42
C PRO A 77 -1.49 22.70 -12.78
N TYR A 78 -1.63 22.69 -11.45
CA TYR A 78 -2.29 21.59 -10.75
C TYR A 78 -3.77 21.50 -11.14
N GLN A 79 -4.20 20.33 -11.60
CA GLN A 79 -5.58 20.10 -12.01
C GLN A 79 -6.38 19.38 -10.91
N LYS A 80 -7.56 19.91 -10.58
CA LYS A 80 -8.42 19.34 -9.54
C LYS A 80 -8.85 17.89 -9.87
N ALA A 81 -9.21 17.64 -11.14
CA ALA A 81 -9.58 16.30 -11.63
C ALA A 81 -8.45 15.27 -11.44
N PHE A 82 -7.19 15.67 -11.64
CA PHE A 82 -6.04 14.82 -11.33
C PHE A 82 -5.96 14.48 -9.83
N GLY A 83 -6.21 15.47 -8.97
CA GLY A 83 -6.32 15.26 -7.52
C GLY A 83 -7.43 14.29 -7.10
N GLU A 84 -8.56 14.30 -7.80
CA GLU A 84 -9.67 13.38 -7.58
C GLU A 84 -9.27 11.95 -8.01
N GLY A 85 -8.64 11.79 -9.18
CA GLY A 85 -8.08 10.51 -9.62
C GLY A 85 -7.03 9.94 -8.65
N LEU A 86 -6.14 10.78 -8.13
CA LEU A 86 -5.21 10.40 -7.06
C LEU A 86 -5.94 9.93 -5.79
N SER A 87 -7.05 10.60 -5.42
CA SER A 87 -7.87 10.18 -4.27
C SER A 87 -8.40 8.77 -4.44
N HIS A 88 -8.90 8.46 -5.65
CA HIS A 88 -9.44 7.14 -5.98
C HIS A 88 -8.35 6.07 -5.88
N LEU A 89 -7.16 6.33 -6.43
CA LEU A 89 -6.05 5.37 -6.33
C LEU A 89 -5.56 5.17 -4.90
N ILE A 90 -5.49 6.23 -4.11
CA ILE A 90 -5.12 6.12 -2.69
C ILE A 90 -6.15 5.25 -1.95
N ALA A 91 -7.45 5.42 -2.25
CA ALA A 91 -8.52 4.62 -1.66
C ALA A 91 -8.37 3.13 -2.00
N ILE A 92 -8.14 2.81 -3.29
CA ILE A 92 -7.95 1.45 -3.77
C ILE A 92 -6.70 0.83 -3.14
N ALA A 93 -5.58 1.54 -3.14
CA ALA A 93 -4.33 1.08 -2.52
C ALA A 93 -4.51 0.80 -1.03
N HIS A 94 -5.21 1.68 -0.30
CA HIS A 94 -5.52 1.50 1.11
C HIS A 94 -6.41 0.27 1.36
N ALA A 95 -7.40 0.01 0.51
CA ALA A 95 -8.23 -1.19 0.59
C ALA A 95 -7.41 -2.48 0.37
N HIS A 96 -6.48 -2.47 -0.57
CA HIS A 96 -5.53 -3.58 -0.76
C HIS A 96 -4.60 -3.77 0.43
N LEU A 97 -4.07 -2.70 1.02
CA LEU A 97 -3.25 -2.77 2.24
C LEU A 97 -4.06 -3.31 3.44
N LYS A 98 -5.37 -3.05 3.50
CA LYS A 98 -6.25 -3.64 4.52
C LYS A 98 -6.38 -5.16 4.35
N LYS A 99 -6.50 -5.65 3.11
CA LYS A 99 -6.43 -7.10 2.80
C LYS A 99 -5.04 -7.66 3.11
N GLY A 100 -3.97 -6.89 2.87
CA GLY A 100 -2.61 -7.22 3.25
C GLY A 100 -2.39 -7.32 4.77
N LEU A 101 -3.11 -6.51 5.56
CA LEU A 101 -3.15 -6.70 7.00
C LEU A 101 -3.82 -8.04 7.34
N ALA A 102 -4.97 -8.37 6.72
CA ALA A 102 -5.63 -9.65 6.94
C ALA A 102 -4.70 -10.84 6.63
N TYR A 103 -3.94 -10.77 5.53
CA TYR A 103 -2.88 -11.73 5.22
C TYR A 103 -1.89 -11.86 6.39
N THR A 104 -1.37 -10.75 6.89
CA THR A 104 -0.39 -10.71 7.98
C THR A 104 -0.92 -11.26 9.31
N LEU A 105 -2.24 -11.21 9.52
CA LEU A 105 -2.89 -11.73 10.73
C LEU A 105 -3.16 -13.24 10.65
N LEU A 106 -3.17 -13.83 9.46
CA LEU A 106 -3.24 -15.29 9.27
C LEU A 106 -1.88 -15.97 9.51
N ILE A 107 -0.79 -15.21 9.43
CA ILE A 107 0.55 -15.70 9.74
C ILE A 107 0.63 -16.02 11.24
N PRO A 108 1.05 -17.24 11.63
CA PRO A 108 1.16 -17.66 13.01
C PRO A 108 1.98 -16.70 13.87
N ARG A 109 1.58 -16.48 15.12
CA ARG A 109 2.26 -15.53 16.02
C ARG A 109 3.70 -15.91 16.35
N LYS A 110 4.06 -17.19 16.19
CA LYS A 110 5.42 -17.71 16.35
C LYS A 110 6.36 -17.24 15.23
N GLU A 111 5.83 -16.99 14.04
CA GLU A 111 6.57 -16.53 12.85
C GLU A 111 6.79 -15.01 12.90
N LYS A 112 7.49 -14.55 13.94
CA LYS A 112 7.67 -13.10 14.21
C LYS A 112 8.32 -12.37 13.06
N GLY A 113 9.37 -12.93 12.46
CA GLY A 113 10.11 -12.29 11.37
C GLY A 113 9.26 -12.02 10.14
N ILE A 114 8.44 -13.00 9.74
CA ILE A 114 7.53 -12.86 8.60
C ILE A 114 6.47 -11.78 8.87
N ARG A 115 5.91 -11.77 10.08
CA ARG A 115 4.92 -10.75 10.48
C ARG A 115 5.53 -9.35 10.54
N GLU A 116 6.74 -9.22 11.09
CA GLU A 116 7.48 -7.95 11.12
C GLU A 116 7.72 -7.41 9.71
N PHE A 117 8.21 -8.26 8.80
CA PHE A 117 8.44 -7.91 7.40
C PHE A 117 7.17 -7.35 6.74
N CYS A 118 6.04 -8.06 6.84
CA CYS A 118 4.78 -7.61 6.26
C CYS A 118 4.26 -6.33 6.90
N LEU A 119 4.35 -6.19 8.23
CA LEU A 119 3.89 -5.01 8.95
C LEU A 119 4.73 -3.77 8.65
N TRP A 120 6.04 -3.91 8.47
CA TRP A 120 6.90 -2.79 8.07
C TRP A 120 6.54 -2.31 6.68
N ALA A 121 6.36 -3.23 5.72
CA ALA A 121 5.95 -2.89 4.36
C ALA A 121 4.60 -2.14 4.35
N ILE A 122 3.59 -2.66 5.05
CA ILE A 122 2.26 -2.03 5.17
C ILE A 122 2.37 -0.65 5.83
N GLY A 123 3.11 -0.55 6.95
CA GLY A 123 3.28 0.71 7.67
C GLY A 123 3.90 1.78 6.79
N MET A 124 5.01 1.47 6.12
CA MET A 124 5.67 2.41 5.21
C MET A 124 4.76 2.84 4.05
N ALA A 125 3.97 1.90 3.50
CA ALA A 125 3.02 2.20 2.44
C ALA A 125 1.92 3.18 2.91
N ILE A 126 1.27 2.91 4.06
CA ILE A 126 0.24 3.79 4.63
C ILE A 126 0.79 5.21 4.86
N PHE A 127 1.97 5.35 5.46
CA PHE A 127 2.56 6.67 5.70
C PHE A 127 2.90 7.42 4.42
N THR A 128 3.31 6.70 3.37
CA THR A 128 3.54 7.27 2.04
C THR A 128 2.23 7.77 1.44
N LEU A 129 1.18 6.94 1.43
CA LEU A 129 -0.16 7.33 0.95
C LEU A 129 -0.70 8.55 1.70
N ARG A 130 -0.50 8.65 3.02
CA ARG A 130 -0.91 9.83 3.80
C ARG A 130 -0.19 11.11 3.36
N ARG A 131 1.10 11.02 3.06
CA ARG A 131 1.90 12.18 2.62
C ARG A 131 1.43 12.65 1.25
N ILE A 132 1.20 11.71 0.33
CA ILE A 132 0.63 12.01 -1.01
C ILE A 132 -0.75 12.65 -0.85
N ASN A 133 -1.62 12.09 -0.01
CA ASN A 133 -2.97 12.65 0.19
C ASN A 133 -2.94 14.07 0.78
N ARG A 134 -1.99 14.35 1.68
CA ARG A 134 -1.83 15.67 2.32
C ARG A 134 -1.17 16.70 1.39
N LYS A 135 -0.26 16.27 0.52
CA LYS A 135 0.46 17.13 -0.42
C LYS A 135 0.29 16.58 -1.84
N ARG A 136 -0.89 16.79 -2.43
CA ARG A 136 -1.21 16.33 -3.81
C ARG A 136 -0.48 17.09 -4.90
N THR A 137 0.07 18.25 -4.58
CA THR A 137 0.90 19.09 -5.43
C THR A 137 2.38 18.74 -5.33
N PHE A 138 2.72 17.56 -4.79
CA PHE A 138 4.12 17.12 -4.69
C PHE A 138 4.75 17.07 -6.09
N ARG A 139 6.04 17.39 -6.18
CA ARG A 139 6.77 17.49 -7.47
C ARG A 139 7.69 16.31 -7.76
N GLY A 140 7.94 15.49 -6.74
CA GLY A 140 8.76 14.28 -6.80
C GLY A 140 8.60 13.45 -5.53
N GLY A 141 8.93 12.17 -5.62
CA GLY A 141 8.86 11.18 -4.54
C GLY A 141 9.65 11.57 -3.28
N GLY A 142 10.71 12.38 -3.43
CA GLY A 142 11.45 12.95 -2.31
C GLY A 142 10.59 13.73 -1.30
N GLU A 143 9.57 14.45 -1.77
CA GLU A 143 8.70 15.27 -0.91
C GLU A 143 7.69 14.43 -0.11
N VAL A 144 7.30 13.27 -0.65
CA VAL A 144 6.37 12.33 -0.03
C VAL A 144 7.09 11.15 0.65
N LYS A 145 8.43 11.13 0.61
CA LYS A 145 9.28 10.12 1.23
C LYS A 145 9.23 10.16 2.76
N ILE A 146 8.90 9.04 3.38
CA ILE A 146 8.92 8.88 4.83
C ILE A 146 10.33 9.07 5.41
N SER A 147 10.43 9.68 6.60
CA SER A 147 11.73 9.92 7.23
C SER A 147 12.26 8.67 7.95
N ARG A 148 13.58 8.58 8.12
CA ARG A 148 14.22 7.50 8.91
C ARG A 148 13.68 7.42 10.34
N ARG A 149 13.22 8.54 10.92
CA ARG A 149 12.59 8.57 12.25
C ARG A 149 11.21 7.90 12.22
N GLN A 150 10.42 8.13 11.18
CA GLN A 150 9.13 7.45 10.99
C GLN A 150 9.30 5.95 10.76
N VAL A 151 10.29 5.54 9.97
CA VAL A 151 10.62 4.11 9.79
C VAL A 151 10.95 3.46 11.14
N ARG A 152 11.81 4.09 11.95
CA ARG A 152 12.13 3.61 13.30
C ARG A 152 10.89 3.52 14.21
N ALA A 153 10.00 4.52 14.15
CA ALA A 153 8.75 4.49 14.91
C ALA A 153 7.84 3.33 14.46
N ILE A 154 7.70 3.09 13.15
CA ILE A 154 6.96 1.95 12.61
C ILE A 154 7.54 0.64 13.17
N ILE A 155 8.86 0.44 13.06
CA ILE A 155 9.52 -0.78 13.56
C ILE A 155 9.29 -0.98 15.06
N ALA A 156 9.43 0.07 15.86
CA ALA A 156 9.24 -0.01 17.31
C ALA A 156 7.80 -0.38 17.68
N VAL A 157 6.82 0.28 17.06
CA VAL A 157 5.40 0.06 17.34
C VAL A 157 4.94 -1.31 16.85
N THR A 158 5.38 -1.76 15.67
CA THR A 158 5.00 -3.08 15.15
C THR A 158 5.58 -4.21 16.01
N ARG A 159 6.81 -4.08 16.51
CA ARG A 159 7.41 -5.04 17.45
C ARG A 159 6.60 -5.15 18.75
N TRP A 160 6.17 -4.01 19.30
CA TRP A 160 5.35 -3.97 20.51
C TRP A 160 3.95 -4.59 20.32
N THR A 161 3.34 -4.36 19.16
CA THR A 161 1.97 -4.80 18.87
C THR A 161 1.90 -6.19 18.23
N LEU A 162 3.04 -6.79 17.89
CA LEU A 162 3.15 -8.03 17.11
C LEU A 162 2.29 -9.17 17.66
N LYS A 163 2.19 -9.33 18.98
CA LYS A 163 1.44 -10.43 19.60
C LYS A 163 -0.08 -10.21 19.65
N SER A 164 -0.57 -8.99 19.42
CA SER A 164 -1.98 -8.65 19.54
C SER A 164 -2.58 -8.25 18.19
N ASN A 165 -3.39 -9.15 17.62
CA ASN A 165 -4.09 -8.89 16.37
C ASN A 165 -5.05 -7.69 16.51
N SER A 166 -5.64 -7.48 17.68
CA SER A 166 -6.53 -6.34 17.95
C SER A 166 -5.77 -5.02 17.94
N LEU A 167 -4.57 -4.97 18.54
CA LEU A 167 -3.72 -3.77 18.49
C LEU A 167 -3.23 -3.48 17.08
N LEU A 168 -2.88 -4.50 16.30
CA LEU A 168 -2.49 -4.32 14.89
C LEU A 168 -3.64 -3.76 14.04
N LYS A 169 -4.87 -4.25 14.24
CA LYS A 169 -6.07 -3.70 13.57
C LYS A 169 -6.31 -2.25 13.97
N LEU A 170 -6.20 -1.94 15.27
CA LEU A 170 -6.34 -0.58 15.77
C LEU A 170 -5.27 0.34 15.19
N LEU A 171 -4.00 -0.07 15.23
CA LEU A 171 -2.87 0.68 14.68
C LEU A 171 -3.09 0.99 13.19
N PHE A 172 -3.49 -0.01 12.41
CA PHE A 172 -3.79 0.16 10.99
C PHE A 172 -4.91 1.17 10.79
N TYR A 173 -6.01 1.04 11.52
CA TYR A 173 -7.14 1.97 11.43
C TYR A 173 -6.72 3.40 11.79
N LEU A 174 -6.01 3.59 12.91
CA LEU A 174 -5.49 4.90 13.34
C LEU A 174 -4.52 5.49 12.30
N SER A 175 -3.63 4.67 11.75
CA SER A 175 -2.67 5.08 10.72
C SER A 175 -3.34 5.37 9.38
N GLY A 176 -4.46 4.73 9.06
CA GLY A 176 -5.26 5.00 7.87
C GLY A 176 -6.20 6.20 8.02
N ARG A 177 -6.41 6.76 9.22
CA ARG A 177 -7.32 7.89 9.45
C ARG A 177 -6.98 9.09 8.57
N GLY A 178 -7.93 9.54 7.76
CA GLY A 178 -7.76 10.65 6.83
C GLY A 178 -7.29 10.24 5.42
N LEU A 179 -7.14 8.94 5.15
CA LEU A 179 -7.13 8.45 3.77
C LEU A 179 -8.57 8.37 3.25
N PRO A 180 -8.81 8.60 1.94
CA PRO A 180 -10.14 8.46 1.36
C PRO A 180 -10.72 7.06 1.58
N PRO A 181 -12.03 6.93 1.83
CA PRO A 181 -12.68 5.63 1.91
C PRO A 181 -12.66 4.94 0.54
N PRO A 182 -12.66 3.59 0.49
CA PRO A 182 -12.89 2.88 -0.76
C PRO A 182 -14.24 3.30 -1.35
N LEU A 183 -14.28 3.54 -2.65
CA LEU A 183 -15.53 3.82 -3.36
C LEU A 183 -16.46 2.60 -3.19
N THR A 184 -17.66 2.84 -2.70
CA THR A 184 -18.73 1.84 -2.68
C THR A 184 -19.13 1.54 -4.13
N GLY A 185 -18.73 0.40 -4.69
CA GLY A 185 -19.17 -0.03 -6.03
C GLY A 185 -18.18 -0.80 -6.91
N LEU A 186 -17.00 -1.20 -6.41
CA LEU A 186 -16.08 -2.11 -7.12
C LEU A 186 -15.73 -3.32 -6.24
#